data_AF-A0A816HRQ7-F1
#
_entry.id   AF-A0A816HRQ7-F1
#
_cell.length_a   1.000
_cell.length_b   1.000
_cell.length_c   1.000
_cell.angle_alpha   90.00
_cell.angle_beta   90.00
_cell.angle_gamma   90.00
#
_symmetry.space_group_name_H-M   'P 1'
#
loop_
_entity.id
_entity.type
_entity.pdbx_description
1 polymer ?
#
loop_
_entity_poly.entity_id
_entity_poly.type
_entity_poly.pdbx_seq_one_letter_code
_entity_poly.pdbx_strand_id
1 'polypeptide(L)'
;RQSTLAPQSPWDCNFEQGVLCATWSHDNDADFRWAPKQGQTPSMNTGPTSDHTYGTSDGWYIYMEASFPQQYNQRCRIVSEEIQGQKCLQFWYYMYGMDVDTLNVYIKVNNNMGKPVWTRTRDQGDLTFI
;
A
#
# COMPACT_ATOMS: atom_id res chain seq x y z
N ARG A 1 0.55 -17.92 -8.09
CA ARG A 1 1.79 -18.59 -8.59
C ARG A 1 2.93 -17.61 -8.34
N GLN A 2 3.83 -17.92 -7.40
CA GLN A 2 4.98 -17.05 -7.07
C GLN A 2 5.81 -16.77 -8.32
N SER A 3 5.94 -15.50 -8.71
CA SER A 3 6.80 -15.05 -9.79
C SER A 3 8.10 -14.45 -9.23
N THR A 4 9.21 -14.81 -9.90
CA THR A 4 10.53 -14.15 -10.01
C THR A 4 11.57 -14.28 -8.88
N LEU A 5 12.44 -15.29 -9.03
CA LEU A 5 13.93 -15.31 -9.15
C LEU A 5 14.86 -14.22 -8.56
N ALA A 6 14.37 -13.14 -7.95
CA ALA A 6 15.23 -12.24 -7.17
C ALA A 6 15.33 -12.77 -5.73
N PRO A 7 16.52 -12.73 -5.09
CA PRO A 7 16.61 -13.02 -3.67
C PRO A 7 15.75 -12.02 -2.90
N GLN A 8 14.95 -12.54 -1.96
CA GLN A 8 14.04 -11.74 -1.15
C GLN A 8 14.84 -10.65 -0.42
N SER A 9 14.42 -9.40 -0.64
CA SER A 9 15.00 -8.24 0.01
C SER A 9 14.49 -8.12 1.45
N PRO A 10 15.25 -7.53 2.39
CA PRO A 10 14.73 -7.17 3.71
C PRO A 10 13.52 -6.23 3.66
N TRP A 11 13.34 -5.48 2.55
CA TRP A 11 12.22 -4.56 2.36
C TRP A 11 10.99 -5.21 1.70
N ASP A 12 11.10 -6.45 1.23
CA ASP A 12 9.98 -7.16 0.63
C ASP A 12 8.94 -7.45 1.71
N CYS A 13 7.71 -6.98 1.48
CA CYS A 13 6.62 -7.17 2.42
C CYS A 13 5.37 -7.64 1.68
N ASN A 14 4.98 -8.88 1.96
CA ASN A 14 3.72 -9.46 1.47
C ASN A 14 2.62 -9.43 2.54
N PHE A 15 2.88 -8.83 3.71
CA PHE A 15 1.95 -8.63 4.83
C PHE A 15 1.50 -9.90 5.58
N GLU A 16 2.01 -11.08 5.22
CA GLU A 16 1.56 -12.36 5.77
C GLU A 16 2.10 -12.65 7.19
N GLN A 17 3.28 -12.12 7.53
CA GLN A 17 3.91 -12.31 8.84
C GLN A 17 3.78 -11.08 9.76
N GLY A 18 2.85 -10.17 9.45
CA GLY A 18 2.60 -8.96 10.24
C GLY A 18 2.26 -7.76 9.35
N VAL A 19 1.54 -6.79 9.92
CA VAL A 19 0.89 -5.68 9.19
C VAL A 19 1.85 -4.87 8.31
N LEU A 20 3.12 -4.72 8.69
CA LEU A 20 4.12 -3.94 7.96
C LEU A 20 5.51 -4.60 7.93
N CYS A 21 5.56 -5.92 8.15
CA CYS A 21 6.84 -6.64 8.25
C CYS A 21 7.79 -5.97 9.27
N ALA A 22 9.10 -6.18 9.14
CA ALA A 22 10.09 -5.58 10.04
C ALA A 22 10.60 -4.20 9.59
N THR A 23 10.53 -3.90 8.30
CA THR A 23 11.24 -2.77 7.68
C THR A 23 10.35 -1.61 7.27
N TRP A 24 9.03 -1.71 7.48
CA TRP A 24 8.08 -0.63 7.25
C TRP A 24 7.41 -0.22 8.56
N SER A 25 7.07 1.06 8.68
CA SER A 25 6.39 1.60 9.85
C SER A 25 5.38 2.66 9.45
N HIS A 26 4.37 2.90 10.29
CA HIS A 26 3.46 4.02 10.10
C HIS A 26 4.19 5.33 10.35
N ASP A 27 3.88 6.32 9.51
CA ASP A 27 4.31 7.68 9.77
C ASP A 27 3.46 8.30 10.89
N ASN A 28 4.11 8.87 11.90
CA ASN A 28 3.42 9.50 13.03
C ASN A 28 2.84 10.88 12.68
N ASP A 29 3.27 11.49 11.56
CA ASP A 29 2.74 12.75 11.07
C ASP A 29 1.51 12.57 10.15
N ALA A 30 1.05 11.34 9.95
CA ALA A 30 -0.13 11.02 9.17
C ALA A 30 -1.42 11.14 9.99
N ASP A 31 -2.53 11.47 9.33
CA ASP A 31 -3.83 11.67 9.98
C ASP A 31 -4.41 10.36 10.52
N PHE A 32 -4.10 9.24 9.85
CA PHE A 32 -4.51 7.90 10.25
C PHE A 32 -3.58 6.83 9.68
N ARG A 33 -3.83 5.57 10.05
CA ARG A 33 -2.95 4.43 9.74
C ARG A 33 -3.58 3.51 8.70
N TRP A 34 -2.72 2.95 7.84
CA TRP A 34 -3.08 1.74 7.09
C TRP A 34 -3.42 0.62 8.08
N ALA A 35 -4.43 -0.19 7.77
CA ALA A 35 -4.86 -1.30 8.58
C ALA A 35 -4.62 -2.62 7.84
N PRO A 36 -4.31 -3.72 8.55
CA PRO A 36 -4.28 -5.02 7.90
C PRO A 36 -5.70 -5.44 7.51
N LYS A 37 -5.84 -6.12 6.37
CA LYS A 37 -7.12 -6.61 5.89
C LYS A 37 -6.97 -7.97 5.20
N GLN A 38 -7.99 -8.79 5.42
CA GLN A 38 -8.28 -10.05 4.74
C GLN A 38 -9.64 -9.92 4.06
N GLY A 39 -9.82 -10.61 2.94
CA GLY A 39 -11.07 -10.66 2.21
C GLY A 39 -11.56 -9.28 1.73
N GLN A 40 -12.87 -9.17 1.49
CA GLN A 40 -13.51 -7.95 0.97
C GLN A 40 -13.42 -6.76 1.93
N THR A 41 -13.22 -5.57 1.38
CA THR A 41 -13.29 -4.28 2.08
C THR A 41 -14.70 -3.99 2.61
N PRO A 42 -14.85 -3.15 3.67
CA PRO A 42 -16.15 -2.87 4.27
C PRO A 42 -17.14 -2.16 3.33
N SER A 43 -16.62 -1.30 2.46
CA SER A 43 -17.43 -0.51 1.54
C SER A 43 -17.94 -1.29 0.34
N MET A 44 -19.21 -1.10 0.00
CA MET A 44 -19.81 -1.72 -1.19
C MET A 44 -19.16 -1.20 -2.48
N ASN A 45 -19.10 -2.06 -3.51
CA ASN A 45 -18.48 -1.73 -4.80
C ASN A 45 -17.04 -1.24 -4.67
N THR A 46 -16.33 -1.75 -3.67
CA THR A 46 -14.88 -1.61 -3.52
C THR A 46 -14.28 -3.01 -3.38
N GLY A 47 -12.96 -3.09 -3.26
CA GLY A 47 -12.25 -4.35 -3.11
C GLY A 47 -10.87 -4.12 -2.49
N PRO A 48 -9.99 -5.13 -2.54
CA PRO A 48 -10.15 -6.41 -3.23
C PRO A 48 -10.97 -7.43 -2.43
N THR A 49 -11.43 -8.52 -3.06
CA THR A 49 -12.07 -9.66 -2.36
C THR A 49 -11.06 -10.67 -1.81
N SER A 50 -9.82 -10.61 -2.30
CA SER A 50 -8.72 -11.52 -1.99
C SER A 50 -7.39 -10.76 -2.02
N ASP A 51 -6.41 -11.23 -1.27
CA ASP A 51 -5.04 -10.70 -1.37
C ASP A 51 -4.36 -11.10 -2.68
N HIS A 52 -3.26 -10.42 -3.04
CA HIS A 52 -2.49 -10.79 -4.24
C HIS A 52 -1.55 -12.00 -4.03
N THR A 53 -0.96 -12.13 -2.83
CA THR A 53 0.06 -13.14 -2.52
C THR A 53 -0.46 -14.56 -2.70
N TYR A 54 -1.62 -14.87 -2.11
CA TYR A 54 -2.26 -16.18 -2.21
C TYR A 54 -3.43 -16.20 -3.19
N GLY A 55 -4.02 -15.04 -3.50
CA GLY A 55 -5.21 -14.98 -4.33
C GLY A 55 -6.46 -15.47 -3.58
N THR A 56 -6.43 -15.45 -2.24
CA THR A 56 -7.52 -15.96 -1.40
C THR A 56 -8.03 -14.88 -0.43
N SER A 57 -9.19 -15.12 0.17
CA SER A 57 -9.72 -14.24 1.21
C SER A 57 -8.89 -14.28 2.49
N ASP A 58 -8.02 -15.29 2.65
CA ASP A 58 -7.29 -15.56 3.89
C ASP A 58 -5.87 -14.97 3.89
N GLY A 59 -5.37 -14.51 2.74
CA GLY A 59 -4.13 -13.75 2.70
C GLY A 59 -4.33 -12.29 3.10
N TRP A 60 -3.23 -11.63 3.39
CA TRP A 60 -3.20 -10.30 3.98
C TRP A 60 -2.75 -9.23 3.00
N TYR A 61 -3.37 -8.06 3.12
CA TYR A 61 -2.91 -6.83 2.48
C TYR A 61 -3.09 -5.66 3.47
N ILE A 62 -2.46 -4.52 3.17
CA ILE A 62 -2.73 -3.29 3.90
C ILE A 62 -3.77 -2.45 3.16
N TYR A 63 -4.63 -1.82 3.94
CA TYR A 63 -5.84 -1.18 3.47
C TYR A 63 -6.05 0.17 4.17
N MET A 64 -6.71 1.08 3.46
CA MET A 64 -7.21 2.32 4.03
C MET A 64 -8.66 2.52 3.54
N GLU A 65 -9.59 2.74 4.48
CA GLU A 65 -10.99 3.03 4.12
C GLU A 65 -11.08 4.46 3.60
N ALA A 66 -11.51 4.60 2.34
CA ALA A 66 -11.59 5.90 1.66
C ALA A 66 -12.93 6.57 1.89
N SER A 67 -13.97 5.78 2.18
CA SER A 67 -15.30 6.26 2.49
C SER A 67 -15.44 6.65 3.96
N PHE A 68 -16.66 6.98 4.40
CA PHE A 68 -16.96 7.35 5.78
C PHE A 68 -16.43 6.28 6.77
N PRO A 69 -15.71 6.65 7.84
CA PRO A 69 -15.61 8.00 8.42
C PRO A 69 -14.47 8.88 7.87
N GLN A 70 -13.66 8.39 6.93
CA GLN A 70 -12.58 9.18 6.35
C GLN A 70 -13.13 10.39 5.58
N GLN A 71 -12.40 11.49 5.67
CA GLN A 71 -12.73 12.76 5.05
C GLN A 71 -11.70 13.12 3.98
N TYR A 72 -12.12 13.98 3.06
CA TYR A 72 -11.24 14.50 2.01
C TYR A 72 -9.98 15.15 2.60
N ASN A 73 -8.84 15.00 1.92
CA ASN A 73 -7.51 15.48 2.34
C ASN A 73 -6.88 14.84 3.59
N GLN A 74 -7.49 13.82 4.18
CA GLN A 74 -6.79 13.01 5.18
C GLN A 74 -5.76 12.09 4.49
N ARG A 75 -4.64 11.85 5.17
CA ARG A 75 -3.52 11.08 4.64
C ARG A 75 -3.14 9.98 5.61
N CYS A 76 -2.99 8.77 5.07
CA CYS A 76 -2.29 7.68 5.73
C CYS A 76 -0.97 7.41 5.01
N ARG A 77 0.10 7.16 5.77
CA ARG A 77 1.44 6.96 5.20
C ARG A 77 2.19 5.87 5.96
N ILE A 78 2.92 5.06 5.19
CA ILE A 78 3.95 4.18 5.70
C ILE A 78 5.29 4.63 5.15
N VAL A 79 6.35 4.38 5.93
CA VAL A 79 7.73 4.72 5.60
C VAL A 79 8.59 3.48 5.80
N SER A 80 9.49 3.23 4.85
CA SER A 80 10.51 2.21 5.01
C SER A 80 11.59 2.70 5.97
N GLU A 81 12.40 1.77 6.47
CA GLU A 81 13.74 2.08 6.94
C GLU A 81 14.59 2.75 5.83
N GLU A 82 15.73 3.31 6.21
CA GLU A 82 16.65 3.96 5.26
C GLU A 82 17.20 2.96 4.25
N ILE A 83 17.07 3.30 2.96
CA ILE A 83 17.52 2.47 1.84
C ILE A 83 18.73 3.13 1.20
N GLN A 84 19.84 2.39 1.15
CA GLN A 84 21.08 2.84 0.49
C GLN A 84 21.20 2.31 -0.94
N GLY A 85 21.72 3.17 -1.82
CA GLY A 85 21.99 2.84 -3.22
C GLY A 85 20.75 2.81 -4.12
N GLN A 86 20.95 2.48 -5.39
CA GLN A 86 19.87 2.39 -6.37
C GLN A 86 19.05 1.11 -6.14
N LYS A 87 17.73 1.26 -6.03
CA LYS A 87 16.75 0.17 -5.92
C LYS A 87 15.59 0.41 -6.88
N CYS A 88 14.86 -0.66 -7.18
CA CYS A 88 13.58 -0.59 -7.87
C CYS A 88 12.48 -0.94 -6.86
N LEU A 89 11.50 -0.07 -6.69
CA LEU A 89 10.30 -0.38 -5.92
C LEU A 89 9.25 -0.94 -6.88
N GLN A 90 8.71 -2.10 -6.54
CA GLN A 90 7.60 -2.75 -7.24
C GLN A 90 6.55 -3.12 -6.22
N PHE A 91 5.28 -2.91 -6.56
CA PHE A 91 4.17 -3.24 -5.67
C PHE A 91 2.89 -3.44 -6.44
N TRP A 92 2.00 -4.20 -5.80
CA TRP A 92 0.63 -4.37 -6.25
C TRP A 92 -0.26 -3.37 -5.52
N TYR A 93 -1.22 -2.79 -6.23
CA TYR A 93 -2.21 -1.90 -5.64
C TYR A 93 -3.59 -2.15 -6.24
N TYR A 94 -4.61 -1.86 -5.45
CA TYR A 94 -6.00 -1.95 -5.82
C TYR A 94 -6.66 -0.60 -5.52
N MET A 95 -7.14 0.09 -6.56
CA MET A 95 -7.75 1.42 -6.46
C MET A 95 -9.05 1.43 -7.25
N TYR A 96 -10.05 0.68 -6.80
CA TYR A 96 -11.38 0.65 -7.40
C TYR A 96 -12.43 1.15 -6.40
N GLY A 97 -13.33 2.02 -6.87
CA GLY A 97 -14.39 2.62 -6.05
C GLY A 97 -14.57 4.12 -6.30
N MET A 98 -15.71 4.67 -5.90
CA MET A 98 -16.01 6.08 -6.13
C MET A 98 -15.23 7.04 -5.24
N ASP A 99 -14.87 6.60 -4.03
CA ASP A 99 -14.21 7.43 -3.01
C ASP A 99 -12.69 7.31 -3.03
N VAL A 100 -12.10 6.40 -3.84
CA VAL A 100 -10.64 6.34 -3.97
C VAL A 100 -10.13 7.64 -4.57
N ASP A 101 -9.09 8.18 -3.94
CA ASP A 101 -8.43 9.39 -4.38
C ASP A 101 -7.02 9.07 -4.88
N THR A 102 -5.99 9.53 -4.18
CA THR A 102 -4.63 9.58 -4.73
C THR A 102 -3.66 8.72 -3.93
N LEU A 103 -2.96 7.82 -4.63
CA LEU A 103 -1.81 7.07 -4.12
C LEU A 103 -0.53 7.67 -4.68
N ASN A 104 0.41 7.99 -3.80
CA ASN A 104 1.70 8.59 -4.14
C ASN A 104 2.85 7.76 -3.59
N VAL A 105 3.96 7.72 -4.34
CA VAL A 105 5.26 7.25 -3.87
C VAL A 105 6.21 8.44 -3.81
N TYR A 106 6.92 8.56 -2.70
CA TYR A 106 7.90 9.61 -2.45
C TYR A 106 9.27 9.00 -2.15
N ILE A 107 10.33 9.77 -2.43
CA ILE A 107 11.69 9.47 -1.96
C ILE A 107 12.06 10.56 -0.97
N LYS A 108 12.19 10.19 0.30
CA LYS A 108 12.56 11.11 1.39
C LYS A 108 14.07 11.11 1.56
N VAL A 109 14.71 12.27 1.41
CA VAL A 109 16.17 12.45 1.57
C VAL A 109 16.43 13.50 2.64
N ASN A 110 17.24 13.20 3.65
CA ASN A 110 17.56 14.12 4.76
C ASN A 110 16.31 14.76 5.39
N ASN A 111 15.30 13.93 5.68
CA ASN A 111 13.98 14.34 6.17
C ASN A 111 13.13 15.22 5.24
N ASN A 112 13.57 15.50 4.01
CA ASN A 112 12.78 16.19 3.01
C ASN A 112 12.09 15.18 2.07
N MET A 113 10.76 15.20 2.02
CA MET A 113 9.95 14.29 1.20
C MET A 113 9.95 14.64 -0.30
N GLY A 114 10.25 15.90 -0.65
CA GLY A 114 10.24 16.36 -2.04
C GLY A 114 8.85 16.25 -2.71
N LYS A 115 8.86 16.11 -4.04
CA LYS A 115 7.68 15.84 -4.87
C LYS A 115 7.47 14.33 -5.04
N PRO A 116 6.25 13.86 -5.33
CA PRO A 116 6.03 12.45 -5.61
C PRO A 116 6.82 12.03 -6.86
N VAL A 117 7.41 10.85 -6.81
CA VAL A 117 8.11 10.22 -7.95
C VAL A 117 7.16 9.35 -8.79
N TRP A 118 6.02 8.96 -8.20
CA TRP A 118 4.96 8.23 -8.87
C TRP A 118 3.62 8.58 -8.23
N THR A 119 2.57 8.67 -9.05
CA THR A 119 1.21 9.00 -8.63
C THR A 119 0.18 8.22 -9.45
N ARG A 120 -0.89 7.79 -8.79
CA ARG A 120 -2.16 7.36 -9.40
C ARG A 120 -3.30 8.05 -8.67
N THR A 121 -4.35 8.41 -9.40
CA THR A 121 -5.45 9.23 -8.87
C THR A 121 -6.77 8.72 -9.42
N ARG A 122 -7.77 8.66 -8.55
CA ARG A 122 -9.08 8.06 -8.80
C ARG A 122 -9.01 6.57 -9.12
N ASP A 123 -10.16 6.03 -9.43
CA ASP A 123 -10.35 4.66 -9.87
C ASP A 123 -9.35 4.28 -10.98
N GLN A 124 -8.56 3.23 -10.73
CA GLN A 124 -7.61 2.60 -11.66
C GLN A 124 -8.09 1.22 -12.12
N GLY A 125 -9.30 0.83 -11.74
CA GLY A 125 -9.82 -0.52 -11.85
C GLY A 125 -9.27 -1.45 -10.79
N ASP A 126 -9.32 -2.74 -11.10
CA ASP A 126 -8.91 -3.82 -10.22
C ASP A 126 -7.39 -3.86 -9.97
N LEU A 127 -6.89 -5.03 -9.59
CA LEU A 127 -5.52 -5.26 -9.17
C LEU A 127 -4.51 -4.93 -10.28
N THR A 128 -3.62 -3.96 -10.00
CA THR A 128 -2.59 -3.49 -10.92
C THR A 128 -1.19 -3.67 -10.33
N PHE A 129 -0.22 -4.00 -11.19
CA PHE A 129 1.21 -4.14 -10.86
C PHE A 129 2.03 -3.03 -11.51
N ILE A 130 3.11 -2.59 -10.84
CA ILE A 130 4.15 -1.74 -11.43
C ILE A 130 5.54 -2.35 -11.27
#